data_AF-A0A7S3QH80-F1
#
_entry.id   AF-A0A7S3QH80-F1
#
_cell.length_a   1.000
_cell.length_b   1.000
_cell.length_c   1.000
_cell.angle_alpha   90.00
_cell.angle_beta   90.00
_cell.angle_gamma   90.00
#
_symmetry.space_group_name_H-M   'P 1'
#
loop_
_entity.id
_entity.type
_entity.pdbx_description
1 polymer ?
#
loop_
_entity_poly.entity_id
_entity_poly.type
_entity_poly.pdbx_seq_one_letter_code
_entity_poly.pdbx_strand_id
1 'polypeptide(L)'
;IPQIEVVPTAVIANPDKPPELEIRFDMDPAAPDFDDMSTPLPVNWQLRFIHNQLFKYFQFPSRFCPGPFHSTFTRKAQFRSRQHEKDYFTHCEEVVQKWRNEGVKPLNNGGWDINGDRLKEPNEDGYNSGLYLFADRNNITHYFKPNFLPPYDTPEKKDVILSFLQEEWDEDALAWRPVCSTVEKALQLLRRSSKLTIF
;
A
#
# COMPACT_ATOMS: atom_id res chain seq x y z
N ILE A 1 13.40 6.99 -5.02
CA ILE A 1 11.99 6.87 -5.50
C ILE A 1 11.95 5.80 -6.58
N PRO A 2 11.41 4.60 -6.27
CA PRO A 2 11.18 3.57 -7.27
C PRO A 2 10.08 3.99 -8.27
N GLN A 3 10.06 3.36 -9.44
CA GLN A 3 8.84 3.24 -10.23
C GLN A 3 7.78 2.51 -9.39
N ILE A 4 6.65 3.17 -9.16
CA ILE A 4 5.59 2.67 -8.28
C ILE A 4 4.60 1.86 -9.13
N GLU A 5 4.57 0.56 -8.88
CA GLU A 5 3.71 -0.39 -9.55
C GLU A 5 3.01 -1.20 -8.46
N VAL A 6 1.70 -0.98 -8.34
CA VAL A 6 0.91 -1.59 -7.26
C VAL A 6 -0.33 -2.25 -7.80
N VAL A 7 -0.68 -3.37 -7.18
CA VAL A 7 -1.92 -4.10 -7.45
C VAL A 7 -2.76 -4.17 -6.18
N PRO A 8 -4.08 -4.14 -6.31
CA PRO A 8 -4.97 -4.34 -5.16
C PRO A 8 -4.75 -5.72 -4.53
N THR A 9 -4.90 -5.80 -3.22
CA THR A 9 -4.78 -7.05 -2.45
C THR A 9 -6.12 -7.55 -1.94
N ALA A 10 -6.99 -6.66 -1.50
CA ALA A 10 -8.30 -7.00 -0.96
C ALA A 10 -9.24 -5.79 -0.96
N VAL A 11 -10.53 -6.05 -0.76
CA VAL A 11 -11.50 -5.03 -0.32
C VAL A 11 -11.96 -5.42 1.08
N ILE A 12 -11.88 -4.50 2.04
CA ILE A 12 -12.26 -4.76 3.44
C ILE A 12 -13.22 -3.68 3.97
N ALA A 13 -13.98 -4.04 4.98
CA ALA A 13 -14.57 -3.07 5.91
C ALA A 13 -13.57 -2.81 7.04
N ASN A 14 -13.29 -1.53 7.29
CA ASN A 14 -12.44 -1.12 8.40
C ASN A 14 -13.18 -1.33 9.76
N PRO A 15 -12.51 -1.21 10.92
CA PRO A 15 -13.13 -1.50 12.22
C PRO A 15 -14.12 -0.42 12.71
N ASP A 16 -14.30 0.68 11.97
CA ASP A 16 -15.20 1.76 12.36
C ASP A 16 -16.68 1.33 12.30
N LYS A 17 -17.54 2.10 12.99
CA LYS A 17 -18.98 1.86 13.02
C LYS A 17 -19.75 3.16 12.77
N PRO A 18 -20.45 3.30 11.62
CA PRO A 18 -20.44 2.42 10.45
C PRO A 18 -19.08 2.39 9.72
N PRO A 19 -18.70 1.26 9.09
CA PRO A 19 -17.36 1.08 8.54
C PRO A 19 -17.10 1.93 7.30
N GLU A 20 -15.83 2.19 7.03
CA GLU A 20 -15.36 2.56 5.70
C GLU A 20 -15.03 1.29 4.90
N LEU A 21 -15.27 1.34 3.59
CA LEU A 21 -14.84 0.30 2.66
C LEU A 21 -13.58 0.77 1.96
N GLU A 22 -12.56 -0.08 2.01
CA GLU A 22 -11.21 0.21 1.59
C GLU A 22 -10.75 -0.82 0.57
N ILE A 23 -10.15 -0.35 -0.53
CA ILE A 23 -9.29 -1.21 -1.35
C ILE A 23 -7.87 -1.16 -0.82
N ARG A 24 -7.28 -2.33 -0.62
CA ARG A 24 -5.99 -2.53 0.06
C ARG A 24 -4.88 -2.74 -0.97
N PHE A 25 -3.67 -2.32 -0.65
CA PHE A 25 -2.45 -2.49 -1.43
C PHE A 25 -1.34 -3.04 -0.53
N ASP A 26 -1.67 -4.08 0.22
CA ASP A 26 -0.77 -4.64 1.21
C ASP A 26 0.47 -5.27 0.55
N MET A 27 1.56 -5.38 1.30
CA MET A 27 2.75 -6.09 0.86
C MET A 27 2.56 -7.60 1.05
N ASP A 28 2.79 -8.39 0.01
CA ASP A 28 2.56 -9.85 0.02
C ASP A 28 3.76 -10.61 -0.59
N PRO A 29 4.48 -11.45 0.19
CA PRO A 29 4.28 -11.73 1.62
C PRO A 29 4.53 -10.51 2.51
N ALA A 30 3.95 -10.53 3.72
CA ALA A 30 4.05 -9.42 4.70
C ALA A 30 5.48 -9.16 5.23
N ALA A 31 6.41 -10.08 4.95
CA ALA A 31 7.84 -9.97 5.19
C ALA A 31 8.58 -10.61 3.99
N PRO A 32 9.58 -9.95 3.40
CA PRO A 32 10.44 -10.59 2.42
C PRO A 32 11.28 -11.69 3.08
N ASP A 33 11.84 -12.58 2.25
CA ASP A 33 12.94 -13.42 2.69
C ASP A 33 14.22 -12.57 2.76
N PHE A 34 14.73 -12.40 3.98
CA PHE A 34 15.95 -11.62 4.24
C PHE A 34 17.22 -12.45 4.09
N ASP A 35 17.11 -13.78 4.10
CA ASP A 35 18.23 -14.70 4.02
C ASP A 35 18.49 -15.16 2.57
N ASP A 36 17.45 -15.13 1.72
CA ASP A 36 17.54 -15.53 0.31
C ASP A 36 17.44 -14.34 -0.67
N MET A 37 18.61 -13.92 -1.16
CA MET A 37 18.72 -12.88 -2.19
C MET A 37 18.23 -13.31 -3.57
N SER A 38 17.88 -14.58 -3.79
CA SER A 38 17.24 -15.05 -5.04
C SER A 38 15.71 -14.94 -5.03
N THR A 39 15.08 -14.88 -3.84
CA THR A 39 13.61 -14.79 -3.72
C THR A 39 13.07 -13.48 -4.33
N PRO A 40 12.00 -13.49 -5.14
CA PRO A 40 11.43 -12.26 -5.69
C PRO A 40 11.02 -11.25 -4.60
N LEU A 41 11.10 -9.96 -4.92
CA LEU A 41 10.58 -8.93 -4.01
C LEU A 41 9.06 -9.12 -3.79
N PRO A 42 8.55 -8.89 -2.58
CA PRO A 42 7.11 -8.95 -2.31
C PRO A 42 6.30 -8.04 -3.22
N VAL A 43 5.06 -8.43 -3.54
CA VAL A 43 4.12 -7.56 -4.23
C VAL A 43 3.92 -6.27 -3.43
N ASN A 44 3.81 -5.12 -4.11
CA ASN A 44 3.62 -3.79 -3.52
C ASN A 44 4.73 -3.33 -2.54
N TRP A 45 5.92 -3.95 -2.56
CA TRP A 45 7.05 -3.58 -1.68
C TRP A 45 7.40 -2.09 -1.73
N GLN A 46 7.18 -1.43 -2.88
CA GLN A 46 7.51 -0.03 -3.13
C GLN A 46 6.82 0.90 -2.12
N LEU A 47 5.60 0.57 -1.71
CA LEU A 47 4.82 1.40 -0.79
C LEU A 47 5.46 1.43 0.60
N ARG A 48 5.80 0.26 1.13
CA ARG A 48 6.50 0.14 2.43
C ARG A 48 7.91 0.73 2.37
N PHE A 49 8.62 0.50 1.28
CA PHE A 49 9.95 1.07 1.06
C PHE A 49 9.92 2.60 1.11
N ILE A 50 9.04 3.24 0.34
CA ILE A 50 8.89 4.70 0.32
C ILE A 50 8.44 5.21 1.69
N HIS A 51 7.41 4.59 2.27
CA HIS A 51 6.92 4.95 3.60
C HIS A 51 8.05 4.97 4.63
N ASN A 52 8.85 3.91 4.66
CA ASN A 52 9.94 3.77 5.62
C ASN A 52 11.06 4.77 5.38
N GLN A 53 11.39 5.05 4.12
CA GLN A 53 12.33 6.12 3.77
C GLN A 53 11.85 7.49 4.29
N LEU A 54 10.58 7.84 4.02
CA LEU A 54 10.02 9.12 4.44
C LEU A 54 9.94 9.23 5.97
N PHE A 55 9.49 8.18 6.66
CA PHE A 55 9.34 8.19 8.12
C PHE A 55 10.70 8.21 8.85
N LYS A 56 11.74 7.58 8.30
CA LYS A 56 13.11 7.69 8.85
C LYS A 56 13.73 9.06 8.58
N TYR A 57 13.34 9.72 7.49
CA TYR A 57 13.89 11.01 7.11
C TYR A 57 13.24 12.18 7.87
N PHE A 58 11.93 12.15 8.08
CA PHE A 58 11.22 13.22 8.78
C PHE A 58 11.27 13.02 10.30
N GLN A 59 11.65 14.07 11.04
CA GLN A 59 11.74 14.05 12.51
C GLN A 59 10.36 13.88 13.19
N PHE A 60 9.30 14.31 12.51
CA PHE A 60 7.90 14.17 12.93
C PHE A 60 7.09 13.75 11.72
N PRO A 61 7.18 12.47 11.28
CA PRO A 61 6.24 12.01 10.27
C PRO A 61 4.87 12.23 10.87
N SER A 62 4.10 13.10 10.24
CA SER A 62 2.84 13.57 10.78
C SER A 62 1.96 12.34 11.11
N ARG A 63 1.11 12.43 12.14
CA ARG A 63 0.24 11.32 12.65
C ARG A 63 -0.82 10.81 11.63
N PHE A 64 -0.58 10.96 10.33
CA PHE A 64 -1.59 11.02 9.28
C PHE A 64 -1.61 9.85 8.31
N CYS A 65 -0.90 8.76 8.56
CA CYS A 65 -1.10 7.54 7.78
C CYS A 65 -1.49 6.39 8.71
N PRO A 66 -2.75 6.35 9.19
CA PRO A 66 -3.23 5.21 9.92
C PRO A 66 -3.39 4.04 8.96
N GLY A 67 -2.69 2.97 9.26
CA GLY A 67 -2.94 1.67 8.69
C GLY A 67 -2.41 1.46 7.28
N PRO A 68 -2.54 0.22 6.81
CA PRO A 68 -1.77 -0.27 5.69
C PRO A 68 -2.26 0.39 4.39
N PHE A 69 -1.43 0.45 3.36
CA PHE A 69 -1.69 1.19 2.12
C PHE A 69 -3.07 0.88 1.53
N HIS A 70 -3.93 1.91 1.41
CA HIS A 70 -5.31 1.73 0.98
C HIS A 70 -5.88 2.96 0.27
N SER A 71 -7.03 2.78 -0.35
CA SER A 71 -7.91 3.86 -0.80
C SER A 71 -9.32 3.61 -0.30
N THR A 72 -9.84 4.54 0.50
CA THR A 72 -11.25 4.52 0.91
C THR A 72 -12.11 4.95 -0.27
N PHE A 73 -13.05 4.09 -0.67
CA PHE A 73 -14.01 4.41 -1.74
C PHE A 73 -15.44 4.55 -1.23
N THR A 74 -15.74 4.15 0.02
CA THR A 74 -17.04 4.39 0.64
C THR A 74 -16.87 4.62 2.14
N ARG A 75 -17.57 5.60 2.69
CA ARG A 75 -17.60 5.86 4.13
C ARG A 75 -18.97 5.55 4.69
N LYS A 76 -19.00 5.14 5.95
CA LYS A 76 -20.24 4.87 6.69
C LYS A 76 -21.16 3.86 5.98
N ALA A 77 -20.56 2.81 5.44
CA ALA A 77 -21.26 1.80 4.66
C ALA A 77 -22.28 1.06 5.52
N GLN A 78 -23.44 0.77 4.93
CA GLN A 78 -24.47 -0.05 5.53
C GLN A 78 -25.01 -1.01 4.46
N PHE A 79 -25.17 -2.27 4.86
CA PHE A 79 -25.74 -3.29 4.00
C PHE A 79 -27.19 -3.54 4.39
N ARG A 80 -28.04 -3.82 3.40
CA ARG A 80 -29.46 -4.13 3.61
C ARG A 80 -29.66 -5.37 4.48
N SER A 81 -28.74 -6.34 4.37
CA SER A 81 -28.68 -7.52 5.23
C SER A 81 -27.27 -8.11 5.21
N ARG A 82 -26.99 -9.04 6.13
CA ARG A 82 -25.72 -9.80 6.14
C ARG A 82 -25.47 -10.58 4.84
N GLN A 83 -26.54 -11.00 4.16
CA GLN A 83 -26.39 -11.69 2.87
C GLN A 83 -25.87 -10.73 1.79
N HIS A 84 -26.42 -9.51 1.72
CA HIS A 84 -25.93 -8.50 0.75
C HIS A 84 -24.48 -8.10 1.03
N GLU A 85 -24.07 -8.04 2.30
CA GLU A 85 -22.68 -7.82 2.70
C GLU A 85 -21.78 -8.94 2.16
N LYS A 86 -22.15 -10.19 2.40
CA LYS A 86 -21.40 -11.35 1.90
C LYS A 86 -21.31 -11.36 0.37
N ASP A 87 -22.43 -11.13 -0.31
CA ASP A 87 -22.49 -11.12 -1.78
C ASP A 87 -21.62 -10.00 -2.35
N TYR A 88 -21.64 -8.83 -1.70
CA TYR A 88 -20.80 -7.69 -2.06
C TYR A 88 -19.30 -8.04 -1.96
N PHE A 89 -18.84 -8.54 -0.81
CA PHE A 89 -17.42 -8.88 -0.64
C PHE A 89 -16.98 -10.07 -1.51
N THR A 90 -17.87 -11.02 -1.79
CA THR A 90 -17.59 -12.11 -2.74
C THR A 90 -17.32 -11.55 -4.13
N HIS A 91 -18.16 -10.62 -4.60
CA HIS A 91 -17.95 -9.98 -5.89
C HIS A 91 -16.68 -9.11 -5.92
N CYS A 92 -16.39 -8.39 -4.84
CA CYS A 92 -15.15 -7.62 -4.72
C CYS A 92 -13.91 -8.51 -4.84
N GLU A 93 -13.91 -9.69 -4.22
CA GLU A 93 -12.80 -10.64 -4.32
C GLU A 93 -12.58 -11.11 -5.76
N GLU A 94 -13.66 -11.44 -6.49
CA GLU A 94 -13.59 -11.82 -7.91
C GLU A 94 -12.97 -10.68 -8.76
N VAL A 95 -13.38 -9.44 -8.51
CA VAL A 95 -12.87 -8.25 -9.21
C VAL A 95 -11.40 -8.01 -8.88
N VAL A 96 -11.01 -8.09 -7.60
CA VAL A 96 -9.61 -7.93 -7.16
C VAL A 96 -8.73 -9.00 -7.78
N GLN A 97 -9.17 -10.27 -7.79
CA GLN A 97 -8.42 -11.35 -8.43
C GLN A 97 -8.25 -11.12 -9.93
N LYS A 98 -9.30 -10.63 -10.61
CA LYS A 98 -9.21 -10.24 -12.02
C LYS A 98 -8.17 -9.14 -12.23
N TRP A 99 -8.20 -8.07 -11.43
CA TRP A 99 -7.24 -6.97 -11.53
C TRP A 99 -5.81 -7.43 -11.24
N ARG A 100 -5.61 -8.32 -10.27
CA ARG A 100 -4.30 -8.95 -10.00
C ARG A 100 -3.78 -9.72 -11.22
N ASN A 101 -4.64 -10.51 -11.86
CA ASN A 101 -4.27 -11.30 -13.04
C ASN A 101 -3.98 -10.44 -14.27
N GLU A 102 -4.68 -9.31 -14.43
CA GLU A 102 -4.42 -8.34 -15.50
C GLU A 102 -3.10 -7.58 -15.31
N GLY A 103 -2.58 -7.55 -14.08
CA GLY A 103 -1.34 -6.87 -13.73
C GLY A 103 -1.48 -5.36 -13.62
N VAL A 104 -0.34 -4.70 -13.43
CA VAL A 104 -0.31 -3.25 -13.26
C VAL A 104 -0.65 -2.54 -14.57
N LYS A 105 -1.50 -1.53 -14.45
CA LYS A 105 -1.81 -0.61 -15.55
C LYS A 105 -1.31 0.78 -15.18
N PRO A 106 -0.61 1.48 -16.09
CA PRO A 106 -0.25 2.85 -15.83
C PRO A 106 -1.53 3.66 -15.61
N LEU A 107 -1.57 4.43 -14.51
CA LEU A 107 -2.68 5.34 -14.25
C LEU A 107 -2.84 6.36 -15.40
N ASN A 108 -1.75 6.64 -16.12
CA ASN A 108 -1.67 7.70 -17.12
C ASN A 108 -1.03 7.20 -18.43
N ASN A 109 -1.79 7.21 -19.53
CA ASN A 109 -1.27 7.43 -20.88
C ASN A 109 -1.60 8.89 -21.26
N GLY A 110 -1.24 9.85 -20.41
CA GLY A 110 -2.00 11.10 -20.27
C GLY A 110 -2.74 11.05 -18.94
N GLY A 111 -2.48 12.00 -18.05
CA GLY A 111 -3.21 12.08 -16.78
C GLY A 111 -4.68 12.32 -17.04
N TRP A 112 -5.52 12.20 -16.03
CA TRP A 112 -6.92 12.59 -16.14
C TRP A 112 -7.17 13.72 -15.15
N ASP A 113 -7.87 14.76 -15.56
CA ASP A 113 -8.27 15.83 -14.65
C ASP A 113 -9.39 15.34 -13.71
N ILE A 114 -9.82 16.21 -12.78
CA ILE A 114 -10.89 15.88 -11.83
C ILE A 114 -12.24 15.59 -12.49
N ASN A 115 -12.41 15.94 -13.77
CA ASN A 115 -13.62 15.73 -14.57
C ASN A 115 -13.52 14.46 -15.43
N GLY A 116 -12.39 13.76 -15.39
CA GLY A 116 -12.14 12.59 -16.22
C GLY A 116 -11.73 12.94 -17.66
N ASP A 117 -11.21 14.14 -17.90
CA ASP A 117 -10.64 14.55 -19.18
C ASP A 117 -9.15 14.23 -19.26
N ARG A 118 -8.68 13.74 -20.41
CA ARG A 118 -7.28 13.39 -20.61
C ARG A 118 -6.39 14.64 -20.61
N LEU A 119 -5.57 14.80 -19.57
CA LEU A 119 -4.45 15.73 -19.53
C LEU A 119 -3.49 15.38 -20.67
N LYS A 120 -3.16 16.39 -21.50
CA LYS A 120 -2.10 16.28 -22.51
C LYS A 120 -0.83 15.85 -21.79
N GLU A 121 -0.27 14.72 -22.25
CA GLU A 121 0.97 14.07 -21.81
C GLU A 121 1.63 14.74 -20.59
N PRO A 122 1.31 14.30 -19.36
CA PRO A 122 1.65 15.04 -18.15
C PRO A 122 3.16 15.11 -17.89
N ASN A 123 3.99 14.37 -18.63
CA ASN A 123 5.44 14.36 -18.48
C ASN A 123 6.12 14.20 -19.85
N GLU A 124 6.72 15.29 -20.35
CA GLU A 124 7.61 15.29 -21.54
C GLU A 124 8.75 14.26 -21.43
N ASP A 125 9.10 13.87 -20.19
CA ASP A 125 10.14 12.91 -19.84
C ASP A 125 9.69 11.42 -19.86
N GLY A 126 8.40 11.13 -20.13
CA GLY A 126 7.89 9.75 -20.28
C GLY A 126 7.67 8.93 -19.00
N TYR A 127 7.78 9.52 -17.80
CA TYR A 127 7.52 8.84 -16.53
C TYR A 127 6.10 9.12 -16.01
N ASN A 128 5.33 8.09 -15.64
CA ASN A 128 3.95 8.24 -15.16
C ASN A 128 3.77 7.93 -13.66
N SER A 129 4.86 7.67 -12.93
CA SER A 129 4.88 7.44 -11.49
C SER A 129 5.93 8.34 -10.85
N GLY A 130 5.76 8.73 -9.59
CA GLY A 130 6.70 9.60 -8.87
C GLY A 130 6.08 10.15 -7.59
N LEU A 131 6.77 11.11 -6.97
CA LEU A 131 6.23 11.82 -5.80
C LEU A 131 5.75 13.20 -6.21
N TYR A 132 4.52 13.53 -5.85
CA TYR A 132 3.94 14.85 -6.04
C TYR A 132 3.90 15.57 -4.69
N LEU A 133 4.44 16.78 -4.64
CA LEU A 133 4.33 17.66 -3.49
C LEU A 133 3.22 18.67 -3.73
N PHE A 134 2.25 18.71 -2.83
CA PHE A 134 1.11 19.60 -2.88
C PHE A 134 1.31 20.72 -1.86
N ALA A 135 1.10 21.97 -2.27
CA ALA A 135 0.96 23.08 -1.30
C ALA A 135 -0.39 22.99 -0.59
N ASP A 136 -1.42 22.57 -1.33
CA ASP A 136 -2.77 22.31 -0.84
C ASP A 136 -3.46 21.28 -1.75
N ARG A 137 -4.72 20.95 -1.45
CA ARG A 137 -5.50 19.91 -2.15
C ARG A 137 -5.53 20.05 -3.68
N ASN A 138 -5.39 21.27 -4.21
CA ASN A 138 -5.55 21.55 -5.62
C ASN A 138 -4.24 21.96 -6.32
N ASN A 139 -3.21 22.35 -5.54
CA ASN A 139 -1.99 22.93 -6.09
C ASN A 139 -0.78 21.99 -5.93
N ILE A 140 -0.42 21.31 -7.03
CA ILE A 140 0.86 20.60 -7.16
C ILE A 140 1.96 21.65 -7.31
N THR A 141 2.95 21.61 -6.41
CA THR A 141 4.11 22.51 -6.45
C THR A 141 5.32 21.85 -7.10
N HIS A 142 5.52 20.56 -6.87
CA HIS A 142 6.69 19.84 -7.36
C HIS A 142 6.30 18.42 -7.76
N TYR A 143 6.96 17.91 -8.79
CA TYR A 143 6.94 16.52 -9.16
C TYR A 143 8.38 15.98 -9.16
N PHE A 144 8.59 14.88 -8.45
CA PHE A 144 9.86 14.18 -8.37
C PHE A 144 9.73 12.86 -9.13
N LYS A 145 10.39 12.79 -10.29
CA LYS A 145 10.42 11.57 -11.11
C LYS A 145 11.17 10.42 -10.42
N PRO A 146 10.91 9.17 -10.80
CA PRO A 146 11.63 8.02 -10.26
C PRO A 146 13.12 8.16 -10.55
N ASN A 147 13.94 7.90 -9.55
CA ASN A 147 15.41 7.96 -9.62
C ASN A 147 16.07 6.66 -9.14
N PHE A 148 15.26 5.69 -8.72
CA PHE A 148 15.66 4.33 -8.41
C PHE A 148 14.96 3.43 -9.43
N LEU A 149 15.56 3.26 -10.60
CA LEU A 149 14.92 2.62 -11.76
C LEU A 149 15.12 1.10 -11.74
N PRO A 150 14.28 0.30 -12.43
CA PRO A 150 14.52 -1.13 -12.62
C PRO A 150 15.80 -1.40 -13.44
N PRO A 151 16.31 -2.65 -13.46
CA PRO A 151 15.79 -3.80 -12.74
C PRO A 151 16.10 -3.71 -11.23
N TYR A 152 15.23 -4.27 -10.38
CA TYR A 152 15.34 -4.18 -8.90
C TYR A 152 15.92 -5.43 -8.25
N ASP A 153 16.12 -6.48 -9.02
CA ASP A 153 16.63 -7.79 -8.61
C ASP A 153 18.16 -7.86 -8.56
N THR A 154 18.87 -6.76 -8.87
CA THR A 154 20.33 -6.73 -8.68
C THR A 154 20.66 -6.82 -7.19
N PRO A 155 21.75 -7.52 -6.80
CA PRO A 155 22.11 -7.67 -5.40
C PRO A 155 22.19 -6.33 -4.64
N GLU A 156 22.74 -5.29 -5.27
CA GLU A 156 22.94 -3.98 -4.66
C GLU A 156 21.60 -3.26 -4.42
N LYS A 157 20.68 -3.30 -5.40
CA LYS A 157 19.37 -2.67 -5.23
C LYS A 157 18.51 -3.44 -4.26
N LYS A 158 18.56 -4.78 -4.32
CA LYS A 158 17.82 -5.63 -3.41
C LYS A 158 18.28 -5.44 -1.97
N ASP A 159 19.59 -5.31 -1.73
CA ASP A 159 20.15 -5.00 -0.41
C ASP A 159 19.60 -3.66 0.12
N VAL A 160 19.64 -2.61 -0.71
CA VAL A 160 19.02 -1.31 -0.36
C VAL A 160 17.54 -1.47 -0.03
N ILE A 161 16.78 -2.19 -0.85
CA ILE A 161 15.34 -2.40 -0.62
C ILE A 161 15.11 -3.11 0.72
N LEU A 162 15.76 -4.25 0.94
CA LEU A 162 15.59 -5.07 2.13
C LEU A 162 16.01 -4.34 3.41
N SER A 163 17.06 -3.51 3.37
CA SER A 163 17.48 -2.68 4.51
C SER A 163 16.40 -1.71 4.99
N PHE A 164 15.47 -1.32 4.12
CA PHE A 164 14.31 -0.51 4.47
C PHE A 164 13.06 -1.35 4.78
N LEU A 165 13.00 -2.62 4.39
CA LEU A 165 11.87 -3.51 4.67
C LEU A 165 12.04 -4.36 5.94
N GLN A 166 13.24 -4.38 6.53
CA GLN A 166 13.53 -5.11 7.78
C GLN A 166 12.78 -4.59 9.01
N GLU A 167 12.27 -3.36 8.95
CA GLU A 167 11.49 -2.73 10.01
C GLU A 167 10.13 -2.26 9.48
N GLU A 168 9.14 -2.22 10.36
CA GLU A 168 7.87 -1.56 10.11
C GLU A 168 7.56 -0.58 11.24
N TRP A 169 6.83 0.49 10.89
CA TRP A 169 6.35 1.45 11.88
C TRP A 169 5.19 0.85 12.65
N ASP A 170 5.30 0.81 13.98
CA ASP A 170 4.23 0.42 14.87
C ASP A 170 3.44 1.69 15.27
N GLU A 171 2.22 1.80 14.78
CA GLU A 171 1.34 2.95 15.04
C GLU A 171 0.84 3.00 16.48
N ASP A 172 0.66 1.84 17.12
CA ASP A 172 0.20 1.76 18.51
C ASP A 172 1.33 2.23 19.45
N ALA A 173 2.56 1.77 19.20
CA ALA A 173 3.73 2.09 20.01
C ALA A 173 4.43 3.39 19.59
N LEU A 174 4.10 3.93 18.41
CA LEU A 174 4.79 5.05 17.77
C LEU A 174 6.31 4.85 17.68
N ALA A 175 6.72 3.64 17.28
CA ALA A 175 8.11 3.24 17.24
C ALA A 175 8.40 2.29 16.08
N TRP A 176 9.67 2.23 15.66
CA TRP A 176 10.14 1.19 14.75
C TRP A 176 10.21 -0.15 15.45
N ARG A 177 9.77 -1.20 14.75
CA ARG A 177 9.97 -2.59 15.18
C ARG A 177 10.51 -3.45 14.03
N PRO A 178 11.30 -4.49 14.32
CA PRO A 178 11.67 -5.48 13.32
C PRO A 178 10.42 -6.13 12.72
N VAL A 179 10.45 -6.41 11.41
CA VAL A 179 9.40 -7.20 10.77
C VAL A 179 9.56 -8.65 11.25
N CYS A 180 8.68 -9.07 12.15
CA CYS A 180 8.57 -10.46 12.54
C CYS A 180 8.18 -11.35 11.35
N SER A 181 8.67 -12.60 11.37
CA SER A 181 8.29 -13.62 10.39
C SER A 181 6.76 -13.78 10.29
N THR A 182 6.25 -14.24 9.15
CA THR A 182 4.80 -14.48 8.92
C THR A 182 4.17 -15.33 10.04
N VAL A 183 4.94 -16.27 10.61
CA VAL A 183 4.52 -17.13 11.72
C VAL A 183 4.29 -16.34 13.00
N GLU A 184 5.18 -15.42 13.35
CA GLU A 184 5.06 -14.59 14.55
C GLU A 184 3.93 -13.56 14.43
N LYS A 185 3.70 -13.00 13.23
CA LYS A 185 2.54 -12.14 12.97
C LYS A 185 1.23 -12.90 13.11
N ALA A 186 1.13 -14.11 12.57
CA ALA A 186 -0.03 -14.98 12.75
C ALA A 186 -0.26 -15.34 14.23
N LEU A 187 0.81 -15.64 14.97
CA LEU A 187 0.75 -15.89 16.42
C LEU A 187 0.32 -14.64 17.21
N GLN A 188 0.75 -13.43 16.83
CA GLN A 188 0.31 -12.19 17.46
C GLN A 188 -1.17 -11.90 17.21
N LEU A 189 -1.66 -12.11 15.98
CA LEU A 189 -3.09 -11.97 15.65
C LEU A 189 -3.95 -12.97 16.43
N LEU A 190 -3.53 -14.23 16.51
CA LEU A 190 -4.21 -15.25 17.32
C LEU A 190 -4.23 -14.89 18.81
N ARG A 191 -3.11 -14.39 19.35
CA ARG A 191 -3.02 -13.92 20.76
C ARG A 191 -3.92 -12.71 21.03
N ARG A 192 -4.09 -11.79 20.07
CA ARG A 192 -4.99 -10.64 20.18
C ARG A 192 -6.46 -11.08 20.12
N SER A 193 -6.83 -12.00 19.21
CA SER A 193 -8.20 -12.56 19.12
C SER A 193 -8.59 -13.40 20.33
N SER A 194 -7.63 -14.10 20.96
CA SER A 194 -7.86 -14.90 22.18
C SER A 194 -8.21 -14.07 23.42
N LYS A 195 -7.80 -12.79 23.45
CA LYS A 195 -8.14 -11.86 24.55
C LYS A 195 -9.55 -11.28 24.45
N LEU A 196 -10.22 -11.42 23.30
CA LEU A 196 -11.61 -11.00 23.09
C LEU A 196 -12.65 -12.07 23.45
N THR A 197 -12.24 -13.29 23.85
CA THR A 197 -13.15 -14.40 24.19
C THR A 197 -13.38 -14.58 25.70
N ILE A 198 -12.91 -13.65 26.54
CA ILE A 198 -13.26 -13.62 27.96
C ILE A 198 -13.96 -12.29 28.21
N PHE A 199 -15.27 -12.24 27.96
CA PHE A 199 -16.32 -11.53 28.72
C PHE A 199 -17.67 -11.83 28.10
#